data_AF-A0A6G2Q9A1-F1
#
_entry.id   AF-A0A6G2Q9A1-F1
#
_cell.length_a   1.000
_cell.length_b   1.000
_cell.length_c   1.000
_cell.angle_alpha   90.00
_cell.angle_beta   90.00
_cell.angle_gamma   90.00
#
_symmetry.space_group_name_H-M   'P 1'
#
loop_
_entity.id
_entity.type
_entity.pdbx_description
1 polymer ?
#
loop_
_entity_poly.entity_id
_entity_poly.type
_entity_poly.pdbx_seq_one_letter_code
_entity_poly.pdbx_strand_id
1 'polypeptide(L)'
;ARIDQAVVDTATILLRSYLHAAALENRTVRHVHRWSQGTQVQDAVRTLRTHPKAASGAAGELEAALTAHPERRDIAQELTGRALAALSTVNIREACTPNRTDALALDSFADEGGTLYVVGESIEDPRSTPGAMPLLTALVSSVVEHGRHMAARSSSGRLDPPLTLVLDDIAAVAPFPQLPDLLATGDEQGLPTLALFRSREQARARWPHQELPGLPGLPV
;
A
#
# COMPACT_ATOMS: atom_id res chain seq x y z
N ALA A 1 18.03 -10.33 -8.94
CA ALA A 1 17.29 -10.54 -10.19
C ALA A 1 16.13 -9.56 -10.24
N ARG A 2 15.92 -8.85 -11.36
CA ARG A 2 14.75 -7.98 -11.54
C ARG A 2 13.52 -8.89 -11.48
N ILE A 3 12.61 -8.65 -10.54
CA ILE A 3 11.33 -9.37 -10.49
C ILE A 3 10.62 -9.07 -11.82
N ASP A 4 10.16 -10.12 -12.50
CA ASP A 4 9.41 -9.99 -13.74
C ASP A 4 8.09 -9.26 -13.47
N GLN A 5 7.70 -8.32 -14.34
CA GLN A 5 6.45 -7.58 -14.22
C GLN A 5 5.26 -8.54 -14.12
N ALA A 6 5.28 -9.64 -14.87
CA ALA A 6 4.21 -10.64 -14.82
C ALA A 6 4.05 -11.28 -13.43
N VAL A 7 5.14 -11.42 -12.67
CA VAL A 7 5.11 -11.92 -11.28
C VAL A 7 4.46 -10.88 -10.37
N VAL A 8 4.82 -9.59 -10.52
CA VAL A 8 4.23 -8.48 -9.75
C VAL A 8 2.72 -8.37 -10.01
N ASP A 9 2.31 -8.51 -11.26
CA ASP A 9 0.90 -8.48 -11.66
C ASP A 9 0.14 -9.65 -11.03
N THR A 10 0.73 -10.84 -11.04
CA THR A 10 0.15 -12.03 -10.39
C THR A 10 0.02 -11.81 -8.87
N ALA A 11 1.06 -11.30 -8.20
CA ALA A 11 1.01 -11.01 -6.76
C ALA A 11 -0.08 -9.97 -6.43
N THR A 12 -0.24 -8.97 -7.28
CA THR A 12 -1.29 -7.95 -7.16
C THR A 12 -2.68 -8.58 -7.30
N ILE A 13 -2.89 -9.48 -8.26
CA ILE A 13 -4.13 -10.24 -8.42
C ILE A 13 -4.43 -11.10 -7.18
N LEU A 14 -3.42 -11.80 -6.64
CA LEU A 14 -3.59 -12.60 -5.42
C LEU A 14 -4.03 -11.72 -4.25
N LEU A 15 -3.25 -10.67 -3.95
CA LEU A 15 -3.51 -9.79 -2.81
C LEU A 15 -4.86 -9.08 -2.93
N ARG A 16 -5.20 -8.52 -4.10
CA ARG A 16 -6.47 -7.82 -4.29
C ARG A 16 -7.67 -8.75 -4.15
N SER A 17 -7.56 -9.99 -4.64
CA SER A 17 -8.62 -10.99 -4.56
C SER A 17 -8.81 -11.47 -3.12
N TYR A 18 -7.72 -11.62 -2.36
CA TYR A 18 -7.77 -11.95 -0.92
C TYR A 18 -8.41 -10.83 -0.11
N LEU A 19 -8.05 -9.57 -0.34
CA LEU A 19 -8.68 -8.42 0.31
C LEU A 19 -10.17 -8.33 -0.02
N HIS A 20 -10.52 -8.53 -1.30
CA HIS A 20 -11.92 -8.55 -1.76
C HIS A 20 -12.72 -9.65 -1.05
N ALA A 21 -12.25 -10.89 -1.09
CA ALA A 21 -12.91 -12.02 -0.45
C ALA A 21 -13.06 -11.81 1.07
N ALA A 22 -12.05 -11.22 1.71
CA ALA A 22 -12.13 -10.93 3.14
C ALA A 22 -13.21 -9.87 3.44
N ALA A 23 -13.29 -8.80 2.65
CA ALA A 23 -14.28 -7.75 2.82
C ALA A 23 -15.73 -8.25 2.65
N LEU A 24 -15.99 -9.15 1.69
CA LEU A 24 -17.34 -9.68 1.47
C LEU A 24 -17.88 -10.49 2.66
N GLU A 25 -17.01 -11.24 3.33
CA GLU A 25 -17.36 -12.15 4.43
C GLU A 25 -17.06 -11.55 5.82
N ASN A 26 -16.77 -10.25 5.91
CA ASN A 26 -16.36 -9.58 7.15
C ASN A 26 -15.19 -10.28 7.87
N ARG A 27 -14.24 -10.83 7.10
CA ARG A 27 -13.05 -11.50 7.63
C ARG A 27 -11.96 -10.49 7.95
N THR A 28 -11.18 -10.82 8.98
CA THR A 28 -10.04 -10.00 9.41
C THR A 28 -8.78 -10.25 8.58
N VAL A 29 -7.77 -9.38 8.76
CA VAL A 29 -6.45 -9.50 8.13
C VAL A 29 -5.76 -10.84 8.41
N ARG A 30 -6.16 -11.56 9.47
CA ARG A 30 -5.68 -12.91 9.77
C ARG A 30 -5.97 -13.90 8.65
N HIS A 31 -7.13 -13.76 7.98
CA HIS A 31 -7.49 -14.62 6.85
C HIS A 31 -6.67 -14.26 5.62
N VAL A 32 -6.53 -12.97 5.33
CA VAL A 32 -5.69 -12.47 4.24
C VAL A 32 -4.25 -12.95 4.41
N HIS A 33 -3.69 -12.84 5.61
CA HIS A 33 -2.36 -13.35 5.91
C HIS A 33 -2.26 -14.87 5.74
N ARG A 34 -3.26 -15.64 6.15
CA ARG A 34 -3.26 -17.10 5.96
C ARG A 34 -3.27 -17.47 4.46
N TRP A 35 -4.13 -16.81 3.68
CA TRP A 35 -4.20 -17.01 2.23
C TRP A 35 -2.91 -16.55 1.52
N SER A 36 -2.24 -15.51 2.00
CA SER A 36 -0.93 -15.08 1.50
C SER A 36 0.21 -16.04 1.85
N GLN A 37 0.01 -17.01 2.75
CA GLN A 37 0.95 -18.12 2.99
C GLN A 37 0.56 -19.41 2.22
N GLY A 38 -0.33 -19.31 1.23
CA GLY A 38 -0.78 -20.44 0.41
C GLY A 38 -1.73 -21.40 1.13
N THR A 39 -2.16 -21.06 2.35
CA THR A 39 -3.04 -21.92 3.17
C THR A 39 -4.50 -21.52 2.97
N GLN A 40 -5.40 -22.49 2.78
CA GLN A 40 -6.85 -22.26 2.65
C GLN A 40 -7.25 -21.28 1.52
N VAL A 41 -6.45 -21.14 0.48
CA VAL A 41 -6.69 -20.21 -0.63
C VAL A 41 -8.04 -20.48 -1.33
N GLN A 42 -8.47 -21.74 -1.37
CA GLN A 42 -9.76 -22.14 -1.94
C GLN A 42 -10.97 -21.52 -1.23
N ASP A 43 -10.83 -21.10 0.03
CA ASP A 43 -11.89 -20.37 0.73
C ASP A 43 -12.14 -18.98 0.12
N ALA A 44 -11.07 -18.29 -0.31
CA ALA A 44 -11.17 -17.00 -1.00
C ALA A 44 -11.83 -17.17 -2.37
N VAL A 45 -11.40 -18.19 -3.14
CA VAL A 45 -12.01 -18.55 -4.43
C VAL A 45 -13.50 -18.85 -4.29
N ARG A 46 -13.87 -19.69 -3.33
CA ARG A 46 -15.28 -20.02 -3.04
C ARG A 46 -16.09 -18.77 -2.72
N THR A 47 -15.56 -17.91 -1.86
CA THR A 47 -16.21 -16.65 -1.47
C THR A 47 -16.50 -15.79 -2.70
N LEU A 48 -15.50 -15.55 -3.56
CA LEU A 48 -15.66 -14.75 -4.77
C LEU A 48 -16.62 -15.38 -5.79
N ARG A 49 -16.76 -16.71 -5.77
CA ARG A 49 -17.67 -17.43 -6.67
C ARG A 49 -19.12 -17.35 -6.22
N THR A 50 -19.38 -17.44 -4.92
CA THR A 50 -20.74 -17.61 -4.39
C THR A 50 -21.36 -16.33 -3.87
N HIS A 51 -20.55 -15.34 -3.48
CA HIS A 51 -21.05 -14.15 -2.83
C HIS A 51 -21.70 -13.19 -3.85
N PRO A 52 -22.95 -12.73 -3.64
CA PRO A 52 -23.70 -11.98 -4.64
C PRO A 52 -23.12 -10.60 -4.96
N LYS A 53 -22.33 -10.03 -4.04
CA LYS A 53 -21.63 -8.74 -4.23
C LYS A 53 -20.20 -8.90 -4.78
N ALA A 54 -19.76 -10.10 -5.13
CA ALA A 54 -18.43 -10.29 -5.69
C ALA A 54 -18.32 -9.59 -7.05
N ALA A 55 -17.16 -8.99 -7.31
CA ALA A 55 -16.89 -8.40 -8.63
C ALA A 55 -16.97 -9.49 -9.71
N SER A 56 -17.62 -9.16 -10.82
CA SER A 56 -17.76 -10.08 -11.95
C SER A 56 -16.39 -10.57 -12.43
N GLY A 57 -16.23 -11.87 -12.61
CA GLY A 57 -14.98 -12.48 -13.04
C GLY A 57 -13.89 -12.64 -11.97
N ALA A 58 -14.03 -12.07 -10.77
CA ALA A 58 -12.98 -12.09 -9.74
C ALA A 58 -12.57 -13.52 -9.32
N ALA A 59 -13.54 -14.44 -9.23
CA ALA A 59 -13.25 -15.84 -8.92
C ALA A 59 -12.41 -16.52 -10.02
N GLY A 60 -12.74 -16.27 -11.30
CA GLY A 60 -12.01 -16.83 -12.43
C GLY A 60 -10.61 -16.23 -12.58
N GLU A 61 -10.47 -14.93 -12.33
CA GLU A 61 -9.17 -14.25 -12.32
C GLU A 61 -8.25 -14.84 -11.23
N LEU A 62 -8.77 -15.00 -10.00
CA LEU A 62 -8.01 -15.63 -8.92
C LEU A 62 -7.64 -17.08 -9.24
N GLU A 63 -8.55 -17.88 -9.78
CA GLU A 63 -8.25 -19.26 -10.17
C GLU A 63 -7.21 -19.36 -11.29
N ALA A 64 -7.28 -18.48 -12.29
CA ALA A 64 -6.29 -18.41 -13.35
C ALA A 64 -4.90 -18.08 -12.77
N ALA A 65 -4.81 -17.09 -11.87
CA ALA A 65 -3.57 -16.74 -11.19
C ALA A 65 -2.98 -17.91 -10.35
N LEU A 66 -3.85 -18.75 -9.78
CA LEU A 66 -3.44 -19.89 -8.96
C LEU A 66 -3.07 -21.16 -9.74
N THR A 67 -3.44 -21.27 -11.01
CA THR A 67 -3.31 -22.53 -11.77
C THR A 67 -2.54 -22.41 -13.08
N ALA A 68 -2.56 -21.25 -13.77
CA ALA A 68 -2.02 -21.13 -15.13
C ALA A 68 -0.49 -21.30 -15.21
N HIS A 69 0.26 -20.74 -14.27
CA HIS A 69 1.73 -20.74 -14.29
C HIS A 69 2.29 -21.04 -12.90
N PRO A 70 2.59 -22.31 -12.56
CA PRO A 70 3.00 -22.71 -11.21
C PRO A 70 4.21 -21.95 -10.67
N GLU A 71 5.28 -21.80 -11.47
CA GLU A 71 6.48 -21.08 -11.04
C GLU A 71 6.20 -19.60 -10.76
N ARG A 72 5.45 -18.93 -11.64
CA ARG A 72 5.06 -17.52 -11.47
C ARG A 72 4.19 -17.35 -10.23
N ARG A 73 3.22 -18.25 -10.04
CA ARG A 73 2.35 -18.29 -8.85
C ARG A 73 3.19 -18.43 -7.59
N ASP A 74 4.15 -19.35 -7.56
CA ASP A 74 4.96 -19.60 -6.35
C ASP A 74 5.78 -18.39 -5.95
N ILE A 75 6.42 -17.73 -6.92
CA ILE A 75 7.15 -16.49 -6.67
C ILE A 75 6.19 -15.36 -6.24
N ALA A 76 5.04 -15.21 -6.90
CA ALA A 76 4.04 -14.21 -6.55
C ALA A 76 3.47 -14.42 -5.13
N GLN A 77 3.25 -15.68 -4.74
CA GLN A 77 2.80 -16.07 -3.42
C GLN A 77 3.87 -15.73 -2.37
N GLU A 78 5.15 -16.01 -2.64
CA GLU A 78 6.26 -15.65 -1.77
C GLU A 78 6.36 -14.12 -1.59
N LEU A 79 6.23 -13.34 -2.66
CA LEU A 79 6.23 -11.89 -2.60
C LEU A 79 5.06 -11.36 -1.76
N THR A 80 3.85 -11.89 -1.95
CA THR A 80 2.67 -11.50 -1.18
C THR A 80 2.84 -11.86 0.30
N GLY A 81 3.34 -13.07 0.58
CA GLY A 81 3.63 -13.53 1.94
C GLY A 81 4.68 -12.66 2.64
N ARG A 82 5.73 -12.24 1.92
CA ARG A 82 6.78 -11.36 2.43
C ARG A 82 6.28 -9.94 2.69
N ALA A 83 5.47 -9.38 1.79
CA ALA A 83 4.85 -8.07 1.98
C ALA A 83 3.95 -8.01 3.23
N LEU A 84 3.32 -9.13 3.58
CA LEU A 84 2.44 -9.26 4.73
C LEU A 84 3.09 -9.90 5.96
N ALA A 85 4.41 -10.14 5.94
CA ALA A 85 5.11 -10.88 7.00
C ALA A 85 4.93 -10.27 8.41
N ALA A 86 4.81 -8.94 8.48
CA ALA A 86 4.55 -8.19 9.72
C ALA A 86 3.27 -8.63 10.45
N LEU A 87 2.28 -9.19 9.75
CA LEU A 87 1.03 -9.69 10.34
C LEU A 87 1.22 -10.95 11.20
N SER A 88 2.42 -11.53 11.21
CA SER A 88 2.83 -12.55 12.17
C SER A 88 2.86 -11.98 13.60
N THR A 89 3.27 -10.72 13.75
CA THR A 89 3.28 -9.99 15.03
C THR A 89 1.87 -9.71 15.51
N VAL A 90 1.54 -10.13 16.73
CA VAL A 90 0.20 -9.98 17.33
C VAL A 90 -0.25 -8.52 17.32
N ASN A 91 0.59 -7.60 17.81
CA ASN A 91 0.23 -6.18 17.93
C ASN A 91 -0.09 -5.53 16.57
N ILE A 92 0.66 -5.89 15.52
CA ILE A 92 0.42 -5.38 14.16
C ILE A 92 -0.90 -5.94 13.63
N ARG A 93 -1.15 -7.24 13.84
CA ARG A 93 -2.41 -7.86 13.42
C ARG A 93 -3.62 -7.26 14.12
N GLU A 94 -3.53 -7.00 15.42
CA GLU A 94 -4.59 -6.31 16.17
C GLU A 94 -4.76 -4.87 15.69
N ALA A 95 -3.67 -4.16 15.38
CA ALA A 95 -3.75 -2.81 14.81
C ALA A 95 -4.52 -2.76 13.47
N CYS A 96 -4.46 -3.83 12.69
CA CYS A 96 -5.18 -3.96 11.41
C CYS A 96 -6.61 -4.55 11.54
N THR A 97 -7.12 -4.79 12.75
CA THR A 97 -8.49 -5.26 12.94
C THR A 97 -9.47 -4.09 12.72
N PRO A 98 -10.51 -4.25 11.88
CA PRO A 98 -11.49 -3.19 11.62
C PRO A 98 -12.38 -2.91 12.86
N ASN A 99 -13.02 -1.74 12.89
CA ASN A 99 -14.00 -1.33 13.91
C ASN A 99 -13.49 -1.32 15.35
N ARG A 100 -12.18 -1.12 15.55
CA ARG A 100 -11.64 -0.83 16.87
C ARG A 100 -12.15 0.53 17.35
N THR A 101 -12.39 0.65 18.65
CA THR A 101 -12.77 1.94 19.27
C THR A 101 -11.71 3.03 19.10
N ASP A 102 -10.45 2.63 18.92
CA ASP A 102 -9.31 3.51 18.61
C ASP A 102 -8.90 3.44 17.13
N ALA A 103 -9.78 2.97 16.24
CA ALA A 103 -9.51 3.01 14.81
C ALA A 103 -9.34 4.45 14.34
N LEU A 104 -8.33 4.68 13.50
CA LEU A 104 -8.03 5.98 12.94
C LEU A 104 -9.20 6.45 12.05
N ALA A 105 -9.90 7.50 12.49
CA ALA A 105 -10.94 8.16 11.70
C ALA A 105 -10.29 9.12 10.69
N LEU A 106 -9.71 8.55 9.61
CA LEU A 106 -9.05 9.34 8.57
C LEU A 106 -9.99 10.38 7.93
N ASP A 107 -11.28 10.06 7.84
CA ASP A 107 -12.29 10.92 7.20
C ASP A 107 -12.56 12.22 7.97
N SER A 108 -12.37 12.25 9.29
CA SER A 108 -12.63 13.46 10.10
C SER A 108 -11.35 14.17 10.56
N PHE A 109 -10.22 13.47 10.54
CA PHE A 109 -8.95 13.96 11.04
C PHE A 109 -8.49 15.27 10.39
N ALA A 110 -8.70 15.44 9.07
CA ALA A 110 -8.31 16.65 8.37
C ALA A 110 -9.18 17.85 8.76
N ASP A 111 -10.51 17.66 8.85
CA ASP A 111 -11.46 18.69 9.25
C ASP A 111 -11.30 19.08 10.73
N GLU A 112 -10.85 18.14 11.56
CA GLU A 112 -10.56 18.34 12.99
C GLU A 112 -9.17 18.94 13.25
N GLY A 113 -8.34 19.14 12.22
CA GLY A 113 -6.98 19.66 12.36
C GLY A 113 -6.04 18.72 13.13
N GLY A 114 -6.26 17.40 13.02
CA GLY A 114 -5.45 16.40 13.71
C GLY A 114 -4.00 16.34 13.21
N THR A 115 -3.14 15.61 13.93
CA THR A 115 -1.79 15.24 13.47
C THR A 115 -1.56 13.72 13.50
N LEU A 116 -1.10 13.14 12.38
CA LEU A 116 -0.86 11.71 12.22
C LEU A 116 0.64 11.47 12.22
N TYR A 117 1.11 10.76 13.23
CA TYR A 117 2.50 10.35 13.33
C TYR A 117 2.65 8.92 12.81
N VAL A 118 3.42 8.76 11.73
CA VAL A 118 3.76 7.45 11.17
C VAL A 118 5.22 7.17 11.49
N VAL A 119 5.45 6.19 12.36
CA VAL A 119 6.80 5.82 12.81
C VAL A 119 7.10 4.38 12.38
N GLY A 120 8.23 4.19 11.72
CA GLY A 120 8.70 2.89 11.26
C GLY A 120 10.20 2.74 11.45
N GLU A 121 10.65 1.50 11.48
CA GLU A 121 12.08 1.20 11.34
C GLU A 121 12.55 1.63 9.95
N SER A 122 13.69 2.31 9.89
CA SER A 122 14.32 2.68 8.64
C SER A 122 15.06 1.49 8.05
N ILE A 123 14.56 0.96 6.93
CA ILE A 123 15.07 -0.26 6.30
C ILE A 123 15.58 0.07 4.88
N GLU A 124 16.88 -0.15 4.65
CA GLU A 124 17.52 0.13 3.36
C GLU A 124 17.30 -0.98 2.33
N ASP A 125 17.36 -2.26 2.74
CA ASP A 125 17.09 -3.41 1.88
C ASP A 125 15.82 -4.17 2.31
N PRO A 126 14.62 -3.70 1.93
CA PRO A 126 13.36 -4.33 2.32
C PRO A 126 13.10 -5.64 1.58
N ARG A 127 13.96 -6.05 0.64
CA ARG A 127 13.72 -7.24 -0.19
C ARG A 127 13.78 -8.52 0.64
N SER A 128 14.55 -8.56 1.71
CA SER A 128 14.68 -9.72 2.59
C SER A 128 13.69 -9.64 3.75
N THR A 129 13.71 -8.53 4.50
CA THR A 129 12.91 -8.32 5.69
C THR A 129 12.27 -6.92 5.67
N PRO A 130 11.09 -6.76 5.05
CA PRO A 130 10.47 -5.46 4.90
C PRO A 130 9.87 -4.92 6.21
N GLY A 131 9.78 -5.73 7.27
CA GLY A 131 9.14 -5.32 8.52
C GLY A 131 7.72 -4.80 8.28
N ALA A 132 7.34 -3.73 8.97
CA ALA A 132 6.06 -3.06 8.78
C ALA A 132 6.04 -2.09 7.56
N MET A 133 7.15 -1.90 6.85
CA MET A 133 7.26 -0.94 5.73
C MET A 133 6.12 -1.05 4.72
N PRO A 134 5.66 -2.24 4.26
CA PRO A 134 4.59 -2.32 3.28
C PRO A 134 3.26 -1.76 3.80
N LEU A 135 2.95 -1.99 5.08
CA LEU A 135 1.76 -1.46 5.73
C LEU A 135 1.87 0.05 5.94
N LEU A 136 3.03 0.55 6.36
CA LEU A 136 3.28 1.99 6.51
C LEU A 136 3.21 2.71 5.15
N THR A 137 3.80 2.10 4.11
CA THR A 137 3.72 2.60 2.73
C THR A 137 2.28 2.68 2.25
N ALA A 138 1.49 1.64 2.49
CA ALA A 138 0.08 1.62 2.14
C ALA A 138 -0.71 2.69 2.92
N LEU A 139 -0.44 2.87 4.22
CA LEU A 139 -1.08 3.90 5.04
C LEU A 139 -0.77 5.30 4.53
N VAL A 140 0.51 5.64 4.34
CA VAL A 140 0.93 6.96 3.84
C VAL A 140 0.34 7.22 2.45
N SER A 141 0.41 6.25 1.55
CA SER A 141 -0.21 6.34 0.22
C SER A 141 -1.71 6.58 0.31
N SER A 142 -2.42 5.88 1.20
CA SER A 142 -3.86 6.08 1.42
C SER A 142 -4.19 7.46 1.96
N VAL A 143 -3.38 8.02 2.87
CA VAL A 143 -3.59 9.37 3.41
C VAL A 143 -3.37 10.44 2.33
N VAL A 144 -2.30 10.31 1.54
CA VAL A 144 -2.02 11.22 0.42
C VAL A 144 -3.16 11.20 -0.57
N GLU A 145 -3.62 10.02 -0.98
CA GLU A 145 -4.69 9.90 -1.97
C GLU A 145 -6.03 10.39 -1.43
N HIS A 146 -6.31 10.16 -0.15
CA HIS A 146 -7.48 10.73 0.50
C HIS A 146 -7.47 12.26 0.46
N GLY A 147 -6.34 12.89 0.80
CA GLY A 147 -6.16 14.34 0.71
C GLY A 147 -6.37 14.88 -0.71
N ARG A 148 -5.87 14.17 -1.74
CA ARG A 148 -6.10 14.52 -3.15
C ARG A 148 -7.56 14.42 -3.54
N HIS A 149 -8.25 13.37 -3.13
CA HIS A 149 -9.68 13.21 -3.38
C HIS A 149 -10.50 14.32 -2.70
N MET A 150 -10.15 14.72 -1.48
CA MET A 150 -10.78 15.84 -0.80
C MET A 150 -10.55 17.15 -1.55
N ALA A 151 -9.31 17.43 -1.98
CA ALA A 151 -8.97 18.61 -2.78
C ALA A 151 -9.77 18.67 -4.08
N ALA A 152 -9.81 17.57 -4.84
CA ALA A 152 -10.52 17.48 -6.11
C ALA A 152 -12.05 17.68 -5.98
N ARG A 153 -12.61 17.38 -4.81
CA ARG A 153 -14.03 17.59 -4.51
C ARG A 153 -14.34 18.97 -3.94
N SER A 154 -13.32 19.75 -3.56
CA SER A 154 -13.49 21.10 -3.04
C SER A 154 -13.82 22.08 -4.17
N SER A 155 -14.52 23.18 -3.84
CA SER A 155 -14.90 24.19 -4.83
C SER A 155 -13.69 24.91 -5.45
N SER A 156 -12.57 24.97 -4.73
CA SER A 156 -11.32 25.58 -5.20
C SER A 156 -10.39 24.59 -5.90
N GLY A 157 -10.72 23.29 -5.91
CA GLY A 157 -9.81 22.23 -6.36
C GLY A 157 -8.62 22.01 -5.41
N ARG A 158 -8.66 22.62 -4.22
CA ARG A 158 -7.59 22.65 -3.24
C ARG A 158 -8.11 22.27 -1.85
N LEU A 159 -7.31 21.53 -1.10
CA LEU A 159 -7.59 21.23 0.30
C LEU A 159 -7.40 22.47 1.19
N ASP A 160 -8.40 22.78 2.00
CA ASP A 160 -8.39 23.89 2.96
C ASP A 160 -9.17 23.48 4.22
N PRO A 161 -8.53 23.32 5.40
CA PRO A 161 -7.12 23.60 5.70
C PRO A 161 -6.15 22.65 4.97
N PRO A 162 -4.92 23.08 4.64
CA PRO A 162 -3.95 22.23 3.94
C PRO A 162 -3.44 21.09 4.83
N LEU A 163 -3.15 19.93 4.21
CA LEU A 163 -2.53 18.79 4.87
C LEU A 163 -1.02 18.80 4.59
N THR A 164 -0.24 19.27 5.57
CA THR A 164 1.22 19.30 5.47
C THR A 164 1.83 17.92 5.68
N LEU A 165 2.68 17.47 4.74
CA LEU A 165 3.40 16.21 4.83
C LEU A 165 4.87 16.44 5.14
N VAL A 166 5.32 15.98 6.30
CA VAL A 166 6.74 15.94 6.68
C VAL A 166 7.19 14.49 6.68
N LEU A 167 7.94 14.12 5.66
CA LEU A 167 8.26 12.73 5.33
C LEU A 167 9.75 12.50 5.56
N ASP A 168 10.11 12.21 6.81
CA ASP A 168 11.50 11.93 7.18
C ASP A 168 11.94 10.53 6.72
N ASP A 169 13.11 10.47 6.09
CA ASP A 169 13.72 9.26 5.53
C ASP A 169 12.73 8.37 4.75
N ILE A 170 11.89 9.01 3.94
CA ILE A 170 10.71 8.37 3.34
C ILE A 170 11.05 7.16 2.49
N ALA A 171 12.23 7.20 1.86
CA ALA A 171 12.72 6.12 1.04
C ALA A 171 13.08 4.86 1.83
N ALA A 172 13.31 4.92 3.15
CA ALA A 172 13.54 3.74 3.98
C ALA A 172 12.42 3.45 4.98
N VAL A 173 11.47 4.37 5.18
CA VAL A 173 10.32 4.17 6.09
C VAL A 173 9.05 3.76 5.35
N ALA A 174 8.67 4.48 4.29
CA ALA A 174 7.39 4.30 3.59
C ALA A 174 7.48 4.76 2.11
N PRO A 175 8.21 4.04 1.24
CA PRO A 175 8.45 4.39 -0.16
C PRO A 175 7.19 4.28 -1.04
N PHE A 176 6.26 5.23 -0.97
CA PHE A 176 5.04 5.16 -1.79
C PHE A 176 5.28 5.62 -3.24
N PRO A 177 4.68 4.95 -4.25
CA PRO A 177 4.94 5.25 -5.66
C PRO A 177 4.58 6.68 -6.08
N GLN A 178 3.56 7.28 -5.46
CA GLN A 178 3.01 8.58 -5.86
C GLN A 178 3.83 9.78 -5.34
N LEU A 179 4.95 9.56 -4.64
CA LEU A 179 5.77 10.62 -4.07
C LEU A 179 6.24 11.65 -5.12
N PRO A 180 6.69 11.27 -6.33
CA PRO A 180 7.19 12.25 -7.29
C PRO A 180 6.09 13.18 -7.78
N ASP A 181 4.90 12.64 -8.07
CA ASP A 181 3.73 13.45 -8.43
C ASP A 181 3.27 14.34 -7.27
N LEU A 182 3.39 13.86 -6.03
CA LEU A 182 3.07 14.64 -4.83
C LEU A 182 4.02 15.83 -4.67
N LEU A 183 5.32 15.63 -4.88
CA LEU A 183 6.30 16.72 -4.84
C LEU A 183 6.09 17.73 -5.97
N ALA A 184 5.59 17.28 -7.12
CA ALA A 184 5.39 18.13 -8.29
C ALA A 184 4.12 18.99 -8.20
N THR A 185 3.02 18.43 -7.68
CA THR A 185 1.68 19.05 -7.78
C THR A 185 0.98 19.21 -6.43
N GLY A 186 1.53 18.66 -5.35
CA GLY A 186 0.89 18.63 -4.04
C GLY A 186 0.59 20.01 -3.48
N ASP A 187 1.50 20.98 -3.64
CA ASP A 187 1.31 22.34 -3.10
C ASP A 187 0.06 23.04 -3.66
N GLU A 188 -0.18 22.89 -4.98
CA GLU A 188 -1.36 23.43 -5.66
C GLU A 188 -2.66 22.79 -5.14
N GLN A 189 -2.59 21.53 -4.71
CA GLN A 189 -3.71 20.75 -4.15
C GLN A 189 -3.91 20.95 -2.65
N GLY A 190 -3.06 21.75 -1.98
CA GLY A 190 -3.13 21.94 -0.52
C GLY A 190 -2.47 20.81 0.27
N LEU A 191 -1.49 20.13 -0.35
CA LEU A 191 -0.68 19.05 0.19
C LEU A 191 0.82 19.43 0.19
N PRO A 192 1.22 20.53 0.85
CA PRO A 192 2.62 20.94 0.88
C PRO A 192 3.48 19.83 1.49
N THR A 193 4.52 19.40 0.78
CA THR A 193 5.29 18.21 1.11
C THR A 193 6.77 18.52 1.27
N LEU A 194 7.34 18.14 2.43
CA LEU A 194 8.77 18.11 2.70
C LEU A 194 9.22 16.65 2.79
N ALA A 195 9.93 16.16 1.78
CA ALA A 195 10.52 14.82 1.79
C ALA A 195 12.01 14.89 2.09
N LEU A 196 12.46 14.14 3.09
CA LEU A 196 13.86 14.03 3.49
C LEU A 196 14.40 12.65 3.09
N PHE A 197 15.64 12.66 2.62
CA PHE A 197 16.35 11.46 2.17
C PHE A 197 17.74 11.45 2.80
N ARG A 198 18.27 10.27 3.11
CA ARG A 198 19.66 10.14 3.57
C ARG A 198 20.67 10.41 2.45
N SER A 199 20.33 10.04 1.23
CA SER A 199 21.19 10.24 0.06
C SER A 199 20.39 10.29 -1.24
N ARG A 200 21.01 10.81 -2.31
CA ARG A 200 20.41 10.81 -3.65
C ARG A 200 20.29 9.40 -4.21
N GLU A 201 21.21 8.52 -3.85
CA GLU A 201 21.26 7.13 -4.26
C GLU A 201 20.06 6.35 -3.72
N GLN A 202 19.65 6.64 -2.47
CA GLN A 202 18.48 6.05 -1.84
C GLN A 202 17.20 6.39 -2.61
N ALA A 203 17.04 7.68 -2.95
CA ALA A 203 15.93 8.15 -3.77
C ALA A 203 15.91 7.50 -5.15
N ARG A 204 17.04 7.49 -5.86
CA ARG A 204 17.18 6.82 -7.17
C ARG A 204 16.87 5.33 -7.12
N ALA A 205 17.25 4.65 -6.03
CA ALA A 205 17.00 3.22 -5.88
C ALA A 205 15.50 2.90 -5.75
N ARG A 206 14.69 3.83 -5.24
CA ARG A 206 13.24 3.67 -5.05
C ARG A 206 12.42 4.22 -6.22
N TRP A 207 12.85 5.31 -6.85
CA TRP A 207 12.21 5.91 -8.03
C TRP A 207 13.20 6.04 -9.21
N PRO A 208 13.60 4.92 -9.85
CA PRO A 208 14.68 4.91 -10.84
C PRO A 208 14.35 5.59 -12.18
N HIS A 209 13.07 5.84 -12.47
CA HIS A 209 12.60 6.38 -13.75
C HIS A 209 11.85 7.72 -13.60
N GLN A 210 11.94 8.35 -12.43
CA GLN A 210 11.24 9.59 -12.13
C GLN A 210 12.22 10.58 -11.51
N GLU A 211 12.27 11.80 -12.05
CA GLU A 211 12.98 12.89 -11.39
C GLU A 211 12.16 13.39 -10.21
N LEU A 212 12.81 13.57 -9.07
CA LEU A 212 12.18 14.17 -7.89
C LEU A 212 12.37 15.69 -7.95
N PRO A 213 11.28 16.48 -7.93
CA PRO A 213 11.37 17.94 -7.81
C PRO A 213 12.25 18.34 -6.63
N GLY A 214 13.13 19.34 -6.83
CA GLY A 214 14.08 19.79 -5.81
C GLY A 214 15.36 18.96 -5.67
N LEU A 215 15.51 17.87 -6.43
CA LEU A 215 16.74 17.08 -6.55
C LEU A 215 17.28 17.11 -8.01
N PRO A 216 17.74 18.26 -8.53
CA PRO A 216 18.17 18.38 -9.93
C PRO A 216 19.43 17.56 -10.23
N GLY A 217 19.46 16.88 -11.38
CA GLY A 217 20.65 16.23 -11.95
C GLY A 217 20.62 14.69 -12.00
N LEU A 218 19.52 14.09 -12.48
CA LEU A 218 19.44 12.64 -12.70
C LEU A 218 19.30 12.36 -14.20
N PRO A 219 20.29 11.79 -14.90
CA PRO A 219 20.10 11.40 -16.29
C PRO A 219 19.03 10.30 -16.39
N VAL A 220 18.12 10.47 -17.36
CA VAL A 220 17.05 9.55 -17.78
C VAL A 220 17.62 8.22 -18.26
#